data_AF-A0A9X0QGN8-F1
#
_entry.id   AF-A0A9X0QGN8-F1
#
_cell.length_a   1.000
_cell.length_b   1.000
_cell.length_c   1.000
_cell.angle_alpha   90.00
_cell.angle_beta   90.00
_cell.angle_gamma   90.00
#
_symmetry.space_group_name_H-M   'P 1'
#
loop_
_entity.id
_entity.type
_entity.pdbx_description
1 polymer ?
#
loop_
_entity_poly.entity_id
_entity_poly.type
_entity_poly.pdbx_seq_one_letter_code
_entity_poly.pdbx_strand_id
1 'polypeptide(L)'
;MSRLSLALCGLVLAALPSTSALADTVTFDFSFTSGDGISGNGSFTATSDGSDQYLIQSIMGKTSTNGKNDLSIGSLLAPNSFPPANFGTPNDNLLLFSPKTDTYSFDGGGLAYSLSNGAIVDLFSVGENDGVLLRRAGAKNDNNDPDGLANFTIAPEASPVPEPTSLMLLGTGVVGMAGILRRKLA
;
A
#
# COMPACT_ATOMS: atom_id res chain seq x y z
N MET A 1 25.31 43.10 16.87
CA MET A 1 24.81 42.26 15.75
C MET A 1 24.09 43.15 14.77
N SER A 2 24.40 43.09 13.47
CA SER A 2 23.71 43.90 12.48
C SER A 2 22.29 43.37 12.29
N ARG A 3 21.35 44.25 11.94
CA ARG A 3 19.94 43.87 11.68
C ARG A 3 19.82 42.81 10.58
N LEU A 4 20.82 42.74 9.70
CA LEU A 4 20.96 41.75 8.64
C LEU A 4 21.23 40.33 9.20
N SER A 5 22.10 40.21 10.21
CA SER A 5 22.39 38.92 10.86
C SER A 5 21.18 38.34 11.58
N LEU A 6 20.34 39.19 12.18
CA LEU A 6 19.12 38.77 12.86
C LEU A 6 18.05 38.27 11.87
N ALA A 7 17.90 38.96 10.74
CA ALA A 7 16.99 38.57 9.67
C ALA A 7 17.41 37.25 8.99
N LEU A 8 18.72 37.06 8.79
CA LEU A 8 19.26 35.82 8.20
C LEU A 8 19.08 34.62 9.16
N CYS A 9 19.31 34.80 10.46
CA CYS A 9 19.00 33.76 11.45
C CYS A 9 17.50 33.45 11.50
N GLY A 10 16.63 34.45 11.42
CA GLY A 10 15.18 34.24 11.39
C GLY A 10 14.73 33.43 10.16
N LEU A 11 15.34 33.67 9.00
CA LEU A 11 15.06 32.92 7.77
C LEU A 11 15.53 31.46 7.87
N VAL A 12 16.69 31.21 8.49
CA VAL A 12 17.22 29.86 8.73
C VAL A 12 16.34 29.08 9.72
N LEU A 13 15.84 29.72 10.78
CA LEU A 13 14.91 29.07 11.72
C LEU A 13 13.50 28.84 11.12
N ALA A 14 13.05 29.69 10.21
CA ALA A 14 11.78 29.50 9.51
C ALA A 14 11.84 28.39 8.44
N ALA A 15 13.05 28.00 8.00
CA ALA A 15 13.28 26.87 7.10
C ALA A 15 13.40 25.52 7.83
N LEU A 16 13.18 25.47 9.16
CA LEU A 16 13.24 24.25 9.97
C LEU A 16 11.91 23.49 10.20
N PRO A 17 10.80 23.61 9.43
CA PRO A 17 9.83 22.53 9.44
C PRO A 17 10.42 21.35 8.65
N SER A 18 11.38 20.67 9.27
CA SER A 18 11.75 19.31 8.92
C SER A 18 10.52 18.46 9.24
N THR A 19 9.58 18.39 8.30
CA THR A 19 8.52 17.40 8.37
C THR A 19 9.20 16.06 8.52
N SER A 20 8.87 15.35 9.61
CA SER A 20 9.34 13.99 9.84
C SER A 20 9.22 13.21 8.53
N ALA A 21 10.33 12.61 8.08
CA ALA A 21 10.29 11.64 7.00
C ALA A 21 9.50 10.43 7.53
N LEU A 22 8.17 10.51 7.45
CA LEU A 22 7.33 9.32 7.54
C LEU A 22 7.80 8.41 6.40
N ALA A 23 7.94 7.11 6.70
CA ALA A 23 8.17 6.12 5.65
C ALA A 23 7.12 6.36 4.55
N ASP A 24 7.59 6.51 3.31
CA ASP A 24 6.73 6.82 2.19
C ASP A 24 5.72 5.67 2.05
N THR A 25 4.47 5.95 2.36
CA THR A 25 3.38 4.99 2.22
C THR A 25 2.98 4.97 0.76
N VAL A 26 3.11 3.81 0.12
CA VAL A 26 2.70 3.60 -1.25
C VAL A 26 1.36 2.86 -1.24
N THR A 27 0.39 3.37 -1.98
CA THR A 27 -0.84 2.64 -2.26
C THR A 27 -0.65 1.83 -3.53
N PHE A 28 -1.12 0.59 -3.52
CA PHE A 28 -1.18 -0.27 -4.69
C PHE A 28 -2.61 -0.68 -4.94
N ASP A 29 -3.04 -0.58 -6.19
CA ASP A 29 -4.27 -1.20 -6.64
C ASP A 29 -4.00 -2.67 -6.92
N PHE A 30 -4.94 -3.52 -6.51
CA PHE A 30 -4.88 -4.94 -6.81
C PHE A 30 -6.21 -5.45 -7.35
N SER A 31 -6.12 -6.48 -8.19
CA SER A 31 -7.25 -7.31 -8.55
C SER A 31 -6.81 -8.75 -8.78
N PHE A 32 -7.74 -9.67 -8.61
CA PHE A 32 -7.51 -11.07 -8.89
C PHE A 32 -8.76 -11.79 -9.37
N THR A 33 -8.55 -12.89 -10.07
CA THR A 33 -9.61 -13.86 -10.41
C THR A 33 -9.02 -15.26 -10.36
N SER A 34 -9.66 -16.15 -9.62
CA SER A 34 -9.32 -17.58 -9.56
C SER A 34 -10.14 -18.40 -10.55
N GLY A 35 -9.61 -19.56 -10.93
CA GLY A 35 -10.31 -20.53 -11.78
C GLY A 35 -11.63 -21.03 -11.18
N ASP A 36 -11.78 -20.97 -9.86
CA ASP A 36 -12.96 -21.45 -9.13
C ASP A 36 -14.02 -20.37 -8.88
N GLY A 37 -13.89 -19.21 -9.54
CA GLY A 37 -14.89 -18.15 -9.52
C GLY A 37 -14.84 -17.26 -8.28
N ILE A 38 -13.68 -17.20 -7.61
CA ILE A 38 -13.38 -16.17 -6.62
C ILE A 38 -12.70 -15.01 -7.34
N SER A 39 -13.15 -13.80 -7.07
CA SER A 39 -12.50 -12.61 -7.60
C SER A 39 -12.53 -11.50 -6.57
N GLY A 40 -11.59 -10.58 -6.65
CA GLY A 40 -11.56 -9.44 -5.76
C GLY A 40 -10.78 -8.29 -6.37
N ASN A 41 -11.04 -7.12 -5.84
CA ASN A 41 -10.32 -5.91 -6.19
C ASN A 41 -10.32 -4.95 -5.00
N GLY A 42 -9.33 -4.07 -5.01
CA GLY A 42 -9.19 -3.06 -3.99
C GLY A 42 -7.83 -2.42 -4.04
N SER A 43 -7.41 -1.89 -2.90
CA SER A 43 -6.07 -1.36 -2.74
C SER A 43 -5.49 -1.76 -1.40
N PHE A 44 -4.17 -1.82 -1.35
CA PHE A 44 -3.44 -1.93 -0.10
C PHE A 44 -2.45 -0.77 0.03
N THR A 45 -2.26 -0.31 1.27
CA THR A 45 -1.26 0.68 1.62
C THR A 45 -0.10 -0.03 2.29
N ALA A 46 1.10 0.19 1.79
CA ALA A 46 2.30 -0.46 2.24
C ALA A 46 3.43 0.54 2.44
N THR A 47 4.43 0.16 3.23
CA THR A 47 5.66 0.92 3.40
C THR A 47 6.84 0.09 2.92
N SER A 48 7.74 0.70 2.17
CA SER A 48 9.00 0.04 1.81
C SER A 48 9.78 -0.31 3.07
N ASP A 49 10.33 -1.53 3.11
CA ASP A 49 11.24 -1.96 4.18
C ASP A 49 12.70 -1.55 3.91
N GLY A 50 12.96 -0.86 2.81
CA GLY A 50 14.29 -0.46 2.35
C GLY A 50 15.01 -1.51 1.50
N SER A 51 14.42 -2.68 1.30
CA SER A 51 14.74 -3.64 0.25
C SER A 51 13.65 -3.58 -0.83
N ASP A 52 13.76 -4.35 -1.92
CA ASP A 52 12.75 -4.43 -2.99
C ASP A 52 11.44 -5.11 -2.49
N GLN A 53 10.95 -4.70 -1.33
CA GLN A 53 9.81 -5.25 -0.61
C GLN A 53 9.02 -4.12 0.05
N TYR A 54 7.73 -4.37 0.18
CA TYR A 54 6.78 -3.47 0.81
C TYR A 54 5.97 -4.24 1.84
N LEU A 55 6.01 -3.79 3.09
CA LEU A 55 5.17 -4.33 4.15
C LEU A 55 3.77 -3.72 4.03
N ILE A 56 2.78 -4.56 3.76
CA ILE A 56 1.39 -4.14 3.66
C ILE A 56 0.84 -3.88 5.06
N GLN A 57 0.32 -2.67 5.28
CA GLN A 57 -0.20 -2.21 6.57
C GLN A 57 -1.72 -2.16 6.63
N SER A 58 -2.38 -1.93 5.49
CA SER A 58 -3.83 -1.93 5.40
C SER A 58 -4.30 -2.36 4.03
N ILE A 59 -5.52 -2.90 3.97
CA ILE A 59 -6.18 -3.32 2.76
C ILE A 59 -7.64 -2.89 2.80
N MET A 60 -8.16 -2.49 1.66
CA MET A 60 -9.57 -2.18 1.42
C MET A 60 -9.99 -2.74 0.07
N GLY A 61 -11.29 -2.98 -0.09
CA GLY A 61 -11.81 -3.54 -1.33
C GLY A 61 -12.97 -4.49 -1.09
N LYS A 62 -13.22 -5.35 -2.08
CA LYS A 62 -14.26 -6.37 -2.05
C LYS A 62 -13.80 -7.66 -2.69
N THR A 63 -14.39 -8.76 -2.23
CA THR A 63 -14.19 -10.09 -2.79
C THR A 63 -15.54 -10.75 -3.06
N SER A 64 -15.73 -11.26 -4.27
CA SER A 64 -16.80 -12.19 -4.62
C SER A 64 -16.31 -13.62 -4.42
N THR A 65 -17.08 -14.44 -3.71
CA THR A 65 -16.80 -15.87 -3.56
C THR A 65 -17.84 -16.68 -4.35
N ASN A 66 -17.42 -17.30 -5.45
CA ASN A 66 -18.22 -18.17 -6.31
C ASN A 66 -19.44 -17.46 -6.92
N GLY A 67 -19.24 -16.25 -7.47
CA GLY A 67 -20.28 -15.48 -8.17
C GLY A 67 -21.43 -14.99 -7.29
N LYS A 68 -21.25 -14.98 -5.97
CA LYS A 68 -22.20 -14.37 -5.02
C LYS A 68 -21.95 -12.86 -4.90
N ASN A 69 -22.80 -12.18 -4.13
CA ASN A 69 -22.63 -10.77 -3.80
C ASN A 69 -21.22 -10.49 -3.27
N ASP A 70 -20.64 -9.40 -3.76
CA ASP A 70 -19.37 -8.88 -3.28
C ASP A 70 -19.42 -8.61 -1.77
N LEU A 71 -18.45 -9.16 -1.06
CA LEU A 71 -18.25 -8.94 0.36
C LEU A 71 -17.14 -7.92 0.55
N SER A 72 -17.39 -6.88 1.34
CA SER A 72 -16.35 -5.94 1.73
C SER A 72 -15.24 -6.66 2.50
N ILE A 73 -14.00 -6.29 2.21
CA ILE A 73 -12.83 -6.62 3.02
C ILE A 73 -13.00 -5.93 4.38
N GLY A 74 -12.91 -6.70 5.46
CA GLY A 74 -13.08 -6.25 6.84
C GLY A 74 -11.78 -5.76 7.46
N SER A 75 -10.75 -6.60 7.46
CA SER A 75 -9.45 -6.24 8.05
C SER A 75 -8.31 -7.03 7.44
N LEU A 76 -7.13 -6.41 7.38
CA LEU A 76 -5.87 -7.13 7.23
C LEU A 76 -5.68 -8.07 8.42
N LEU A 77 -5.19 -9.28 8.20
CA LEU A 77 -4.78 -10.17 9.28
C LEU A 77 -3.32 -9.93 9.63
N ALA A 78 -2.97 -10.07 10.91
CA ALA A 78 -1.58 -9.93 11.34
C ALA A 78 -0.69 -10.98 10.65
N PRO A 79 0.61 -10.70 10.45
CA PRO A 79 1.55 -11.71 9.99
C PRO A 79 1.53 -12.96 10.89
N ASN A 80 1.82 -14.11 10.30
CA ASN A 80 1.85 -15.44 10.91
C ASN A 80 0.51 -15.91 11.49
N SER A 81 -0.62 -15.49 10.91
CA SER A 81 -1.95 -15.82 11.42
C SER A 81 -2.73 -16.80 10.56
N PHE A 82 -2.51 -16.80 9.25
CA PHE A 82 -3.21 -17.67 8.31
C PHE A 82 -2.38 -17.90 7.03
N PRO A 83 -2.40 -19.10 6.43
CA PRO A 83 -2.97 -20.34 6.95
C PRO A 83 -2.22 -20.82 8.21
N PRO A 84 -2.82 -21.71 9.02
CA PRO A 84 -2.08 -22.36 10.09
C PRO A 84 -0.89 -23.15 9.51
N ALA A 85 0.25 -23.16 10.20
CA ALA A 85 1.53 -23.69 9.70
C ALA A 85 1.50 -25.13 9.14
N ASN A 86 0.51 -25.93 9.51
CA ASN A 86 0.34 -27.29 8.98
C ASN A 86 -0.25 -27.35 7.55
N PHE A 87 -0.69 -26.21 7.01
CA PHE A 87 -1.43 -26.12 5.75
C PHE A 87 -0.77 -25.21 4.71
N GLY A 88 0.39 -24.63 5.01
CA GLY A 88 1.09 -23.70 4.13
C GLY A 88 2.05 -22.80 4.93
N THR A 89 2.75 -21.94 4.20
CA THR A 89 3.51 -20.85 4.82
C THR A 89 2.50 -19.81 5.31
N PRO A 90 2.49 -19.43 6.60
CA PRO A 90 1.62 -18.37 7.08
C PRO A 90 1.94 -17.02 6.43
N ASN A 91 0.92 -16.17 6.30
CA ASN A 91 1.01 -14.82 5.75
C ASN A 91 2.10 -13.98 6.41
N ASP A 92 2.93 -13.33 5.61
CA ASP A 92 3.89 -12.33 6.09
C ASP A 92 3.48 -10.89 5.72
N ASN A 93 2.50 -10.76 4.83
CA ASN A 93 1.99 -9.52 4.26
C ASN A 93 3.07 -8.72 3.52
N LEU A 94 4.04 -9.41 2.92
CA LEU A 94 5.08 -8.79 2.11
C LEU A 94 4.70 -8.81 0.64
N LEU A 95 4.81 -7.65 0.00
CA LEU A 95 4.76 -7.52 -1.44
C LEU A 95 6.19 -7.39 -1.97
N LEU A 96 6.59 -8.29 -2.85
CA LEU A 96 7.90 -8.29 -3.46
C LEU A 96 7.87 -7.48 -4.76
N PHE A 97 8.84 -6.61 -4.92
CA PHE A 97 9.12 -5.92 -6.16
C PHE A 97 10.28 -6.63 -6.89
N SER A 98 10.13 -6.86 -8.19
CA SER A 98 11.19 -7.38 -9.04
C SER A 98 11.70 -6.27 -9.96
N PRO A 99 12.85 -5.65 -9.67
CA PRO A 99 13.39 -4.56 -10.51
C PRO A 99 13.70 -4.99 -11.94
N LYS A 100 13.94 -6.29 -12.16
CA LYS A 100 14.26 -6.85 -13.48
C LYS A 100 13.05 -6.84 -14.42
N THR A 101 11.86 -7.07 -13.88
CA THR A 101 10.61 -7.19 -14.64
C THR A 101 9.67 -6.02 -14.41
N ASP A 102 9.98 -5.15 -13.44
CA ASP A 102 9.15 -4.04 -13.00
C ASP A 102 7.74 -4.51 -12.58
N THR A 103 7.71 -5.63 -11.83
CA THR A 103 6.47 -6.29 -11.42
C THR A 103 6.42 -6.46 -9.90
N TYR A 104 5.20 -6.50 -9.39
CA TYR A 104 4.90 -6.78 -7.99
C TYR A 104 4.23 -8.14 -7.86
N SER A 105 4.65 -8.94 -6.89
CA SER A 105 4.08 -10.25 -6.62
C SER A 105 4.11 -10.57 -5.13
N PHE A 106 3.25 -11.50 -4.73
CA PHE A 106 3.38 -12.14 -3.42
C PHE A 106 4.45 -13.23 -3.48
N ASP A 107 4.71 -13.82 -2.32
CA ASP A 107 5.48 -15.05 -2.20
C ASP A 107 4.60 -16.15 -1.56
N GLY A 108 5.24 -17.22 -1.09
CA GLY A 108 4.51 -18.33 -0.47
C GLY A 108 3.84 -17.96 0.85
N GLY A 109 4.30 -16.91 1.54
CA GLY A 109 3.65 -16.36 2.72
C GLY A 109 2.42 -15.55 2.31
N GLY A 110 2.59 -14.57 1.43
CA GLY A 110 1.47 -13.84 0.85
C GLY A 110 0.71 -12.95 1.83
N LEU A 111 -0.57 -12.70 1.53
CA LEU A 111 -1.41 -11.67 2.15
C LEU A 111 -2.78 -12.21 2.55
N ALA A 112 -3.03 -12.25 3.86
CA ALA A 112 -4.30 -12.72 4.41
C ALA A 112 -5.17 -11.58 4.96
N TYR A 113 -6.47 -11.63 4.69
CA TYR A 113 -7.46 -10.66 5.18
C TYR A 113 -8.81 -11.32 5.48
N SER A 114 -9.58 -10.67 6.35
CA SER A 114 -10.95 -11.07 6.66
C SER A 114 -11.95 -10.35 5.77
N LEU A 115 -13.07 -11.01 5.49
CA LEU A 115 -14.25 -10.41 4.87
C LEU A 115 -15.25 -10.01 5.95
N SER A 116 -16.16 -9.09 5.62
CA SER A 116 -17.23 -8.59 6.50
C SER A 116 -18.13 -9.67 7.11
N ASN A 117 -18.22 -10.85 6.49
CA ASN A 117 -18.97 -12.00 7.02
C ASN A 117 -18.13 -12.95 7.90
N GLY A 118 -16.86 -12.64 8.15
CA GLY A 118 -15.93 -13.45 8.94
C GLY A 118 -15.23 -14.59 8.18
N ALA A 119 -15.42 -14.70 6.85
CA ALA A 119 -14.56 -15.54 6.02
C ALA A 119 -13.15 -14.93 5.92
N ILE A 120 -12.15 -15.75 5.65
CA ILE A 120 -10.76 -15.32 5.46
C ILE A 120 -10.32 -15.67 4.04
N VAL A 121 -9.63 -14.75 3.39
CA VAL A 121 -8.98 -14.96 2.10
C VAL A 121 -7.50 -14.76 2.28
N ASP A 122 -6.71 -15.58 1.60
CA ASP A 122 -5.26 -15.45 1.51
C ASP A 122 -4.83 -15.50 0.06
N LEU A 123 -4.01 -14.52 -0.33
CA LEU A 123 -3.46 -14.36 -1.67
C LEU A 123 -1.97 -14.65 -1.60
N PHE A 124 -1.48 -15.62 -2.35
CA PHE A 124 -0.08 -16.05 -2.27
C PHE A 124 0.42 -16.48 -3.65
N SER A 125 1.74 -16.56 -3.81
CA SER A 125 2.37 -17.01 -5.05
C SER A 125 3.45 -18.05 -4.75
N VAL A 126 3.42 -19.20 -5.44
CA VAL A 126 4.42 -20.26 -5.31
C VAL A 126 5.12 -20.46 -6.66
N GLY A 127 6.32 -19.89 -6.78
CA GLY A 127 7.06 -19.86 -8.04
C GLY A 127 6.36 -18.93 -9.04
N GLU A 128 5.93 -19.48 -10.18
CA GLU A 128 5.21 -18.75 -11.23
C GLU A 128 3.68 -18.84 -11.09
N ASN A 129 3.18 -19.48 -10.03
CA ASN A 129 1.76 -19.75 -9.84
C ASN A 129 1.18 -18.90 -8.71
N ASP A 130 0.25 -18.02 -9.06
CA ASP A 130 -0.58 -17.29 -8.09
C ASP A 130 -1.72 -18.18 -7.58
N GLY A 131 -2.09 -18.03 -6.32
CA GLY A 131 -3.09 -18.87 -5.66
C GLY A 131 -3.95 -18.11 -4.66
N VAL A 132 -5.16 -18.62 -4.44
CA VAL A 132 -6.10 -18.09 -3.46
C VAL A 132 -6.54 -19.20 -2.52
N LEU A 133 -6.44 -18.97 -1.21
CA LEU A 133 -7.10 -19.80 -0.20
C LEU A 133 -8.30 -19.04 0.37
N LEU A 134 -9.44 -19.72 0.49
CA LEU A 134 -10.63 -19.18 1.13
C LEU A 134 -11.07 -20.09 2.27
N ARG A 135 -11.11 -19.53 3.48
CA ARG A 135 -11.75 -20.18 4.62
C ARG A 135 -13.11 -19.56 4.89
N ARG A 136 -14.18 -20.36 4.79
CA ARG A 136 -15.55 -19.87 4.99
C ARG A 136 -15.82 -19.51 6.45
N ALA A 137 -16.72 -18.56 6.67
CA ALA A 137 -17.12 -18.15 8.01
C ALA A 137 -17.66 -19.33 8.83
N GLY A 138 -17.16 -19.52 10.05
CA GLY A 138 -17.58 -20.61 10.94
C GLY A 138 -17.03 -22.00 10.60
N ALA A 139 -16.23 -22.12 9.53
CA ALA A 139 -15.50 -23.35 9.20
C ALA A 139 -14.56 -23.73 10.36
N LYS A 140 -14.76 -24.92 10.93
CA LYS A 140 -13.94 -25.42 12.05
C LYS A 140 -12.67 -26.14 11.59
N ASN A 141 -12.71 -26.78 10.42
CA ASN A 141 -11.62 -27.60 9.86
C ASN A 141 -11.78 -27.74 8.34
N ASP A 142 -12.25 -26.71 7.64
CA ASP A 142 -12.25 -26.80 6.18
C ASP A 142 -10.77 -26.88 5.82
N ASN A 143 -10.36 -28.04 5.30
CA ASN A 143 -9.07 -28.20 4.66
C ASN A 143 -8.88 -26.94 3.84
N ASN A 144 -7.78 -26.22 4.04
CA ASN A 144 -7.39 -25.09 3.19
C ASN A 144 -7.16 -25.67 1.79
N ASP A 145 -8.24 -26.02 1.10
CA ASP A 145 -8.21 -26.45 -0.28
C ASP A 145 -7.87 -25.17 -1.02
N PRO A 146 -6.74 -25.09 -1.72
CA PRO A 146 -6.52 -23.98 -2.63
C PRO A 146 -7.73 -23.91 -3.54
N ASP A 147 -8.51 -22.84 -3.43
CA ASP A 147 -9.66 -22.55 -4.31
C ASP A 147 -9.13 -22.04 -5.69
N GLY A 148 -8.02 -22.64 -6.13
CA GLY A 148 -7.49 -22.57 -7.48
C GLY A 148 -6.29 -21.66 -7.67
N LEU A 149 -5.66 -21.87 -8.83
CA LEU A 149 -4.76 -20.90 -9.43
C LEU A 149 -5.52 -19.60 -9.69
N ALA A 150 -4.87 -18.50 -9.42
CA ALA A 150 -5.38 -17.16 -9.70
C ALA A 150 -4.50 -16.44 -10.71
N ASN A 151 -5.00 -15.32 -11.21
CA ASN A 151 -4.18 -14.34 -11.91
C ASN A 151 -4.26 -13.04 -11.12
N PHE A 152 -3.10 -12.50 -10.73
CA PHE A 152 -3.03 -11.23 -10.04
C PHE A 152 -2.70 -10.09 -10.99
N THR A 153 -3.20 -8.91 -10.65
CA THR A 153 -2.74 -7.64 -11.21
C THR A 153 -2.52 -6.72 -10.04
N ILE A 154 -1.28 -6.27 -9.86
CA ILE A 154 -0.85 -5.40 -8.77
C ILE A 154 -0.03 -4.28 -9.40
N ALA A 155 -0.39 -3.04 -9.10
CA ALA A 155 0.33 -1.87 -9.58
C ALA A 155 0.26 -0.74 -8.54
N PRO A 156 1.29 0.10 -8.41
CA PRO A 156 1.21 1.30 -7.59
C PRO A 156 0.10 2.20 -8.13
N GLU A 157 -0.70 2.77 -7.22
CA GLU A 157 -1.69 3.78 -7.58
C GLU A 157 -0.95 4.96 -8.23
N ALA A 158 -1.55 5.53 -9.28
CA ALA A 158 -0.96 6.68 -9.94
C ALA A 158 -0.81 7.83 -8.93
N SER A 159 0.42 8.16 -8.53
CA SER A 159 0.68 9.28 -7.63
C SER A 159 0.07 10.55 -8.22
N PRO A 160 -0.66 11.37 -7.43
CA PRO A 160 -1.18 12.63 -7.92
C PRO A 160 0.00 13.51 -8.33
N VAL A 161 0.19 13.67 -9.64
CA VAL A 161 1.17 14.62 -10.18
C VAL A 161 0.85 15.99 -9.59
N PRO A 162 1.77 16.64 -8.86
CA PRO A 162 1.49 17.92 -8.22
C PRO A 162 0.91 18.88 -9.25
N GLU A 163 -0.29 19.39 -8.98
CA GLU A 163 -0.95 20.25 -9.94
C GLU A 163 -0.03 21.45 -10.25
N PRO A 164 0.18 21.82 -11.53
CA PRO A 164 1.10 22.90 -11.92
C PRO A 164 0.84 24.22 -11.18
N THR A 165 -0.40 24.43 -10.75
CA THR A 165 -0.87 25.56 -9.93
C THR A 165 -0.21 25.61 -8.55
N SER A 166 0.08 24.48 -7.90
CA SER A 166 0.76 24.45 -6.60
C SER A 166 2.22 24.91 -6.71
N LEU A 167 2.91 24.51 -7.79
CA LEU A 167 4.26 24.98 -8.10
C LEU A 167 4.26 26.46 -8.47
N MET A 168 3.25 26.91 -9.22
CA MET A 168 3.09 28.32 -9.57
C MET A 168 2.75 29.19 -8.35
N LEU A 169 1.93 28.71 -7.42
CA LEU A 169 1.61 29.40 -6.17
C LEU A 169 2.83 29.51 -5.27
N LEU A 170 3.61 28.43 -5.13
CA LEU A 170 4.89 28.47 -4.42
C LEU A 170 5.86 29.47 -5.07
N GLY A 171 6.00 29.41 -6.40
CA GLY A 171 6.88 30.30 -7.15
C GLY A 171 6.48 31.77 -7.03
N THR A 172 5.19 32.08 -7.15
CA THR A 172 4.67 33.45 -6.97
C THR A 172 4.74 33.93 -5.53
N GLY A 173 4.57 33.02 -4.54
CA GLY A 173 4.76 33.30 -3.13
C GLY A 173 6.20 33.72 -2.79
N VAL A 174 7.20 33.02 -3.34
CA VAL A 174 8.63 33.35 -3.17
C VAL A 174 8.95 34.71 -3.81
N VAL A 175 8.46 34.98 -5.01
CA VAL A 175 8.68 36.28 -5.69
C VAL A 175 7.99 37.44 -4.95
N GLY A 176 6.76 37.21 -4.46
CA GLY A 176 6.04 38.19 -3.65
C GLY A 176 6.79 38.55 -2.36
N MET A 177 7.36 37.55 -1.69
CA MET A 177 8.14 37.75 -0.48
C MET A 177 9.45 38.52 -0.75
N ALA A 178 10.14 38.21 -1.87
CA ALA A 178 11.31 38.97 -2.32
C ALA A 178 10.98 40.45 -2.63
N GLY A 179 9.81 40.71 -3.23
CA GLY A 179 9.32 42.07 -3.49
C GLY A 179 9.08 42.87 -2.21
N ILE A 180 8.49 42.24 -1.18
CA ILE A 180 8.27 42.87 0.12
C ILE A 180 9.60 43.18 0.83
N LEU A 181 10.57 42.27 0.78
CA LEU A 181 11.90 42.47 1.36
C LEU A 181 12.64 43.63 0.68
N ARG A 182 12.57 43.74 -0.66
CA ARG A 182 13.18 44.86 -1.39
C ARG A 182 12.60 46.20 -0.98
N ARG A 183 11.29 46.28 -0.75
CA ARG A 183 10.61 47.52 -0.33
C ARG A 183 10.97 47.94 1.10
N LYS A 184 11.39 47.02 1.97
CA LYS A 184 11.79 47.33 3.36
C LYS A 184 13.28 47.67 3.51
N LEU A 185 14.11 47.32 2.54
CA LEU A 185 15.56 47.55 2.54
C LEU A 185 16.00 48.77 1.71
N ALA A 186 15.12 49.28 0.85
CA ALA A 186 15.25 50.56 0.16
C ALA A 186 14.50 51.65 0.92
#